data_AF-A0A9D4ZTK6-F1
#
_entry.id   AF-A0A9D4ZTK6-F1
#
_cell.length_a   1.000
_cell.length_b   1.000
_cell.length_c   1.000
_cell.angle_alpha   90.00
_cell.angle_beta   90.00
_cell.angle_gamma   90.00
#
_symmetry.space_group_name_H-M   'P 1'
#
loop_
_entity.id
_entity.type
_entity.pdbx_description
1 polymer ?
#
loop_
_entity_poly.entity_id
_entity_poly.type
_entity_poly.pdbx_seq_one_letter_code
_entity_poly.pdbx_strand_id
1 'polypeptide(L)'
;MERQKRHTKKYSFRQPDLKELRNLTSYVLDPLGFKARYGKLLPLLTTQVDEGLMGTLMQFYDPLYHCFSFPDFQLLPTLEEYAHLVGIPILDQVPFSGLESIPTSQEIADMLHIDESLVKAHMTSKGGIQGLPSEFLIAQATVYGKAMSEDAFEAIFVLLIYGLVLFPNIDKFVDANAIRIFSVLNPVPTLLGDAYVSLHLRNAKGGGAIVCCLPLLYKWFISHLPQTVAFKENKGCLRWSTRLMSLTNDDISWYDRAYDGIQIIDSCGEFSNVPLLGTCGGISYNPVLARRQLGFPLKDKPNNILLEDVFFQEGKDPQGLKARMVHAWRKIHKKGRNELGPKNCIALEPYTTWVRKRASEYLMPYDYPRPTPLVVAGPSTLPNQGVIDDPNDAWTSLLPQSSKFWKRRYDRLAKEKTDMEATYEREVKRLCAAYLPASRASRDP
;
A
#
# COMPACT_ATOMS: atom_id res chain seq x y z
N MET A 1 -2.56 -42.92 0.18
CA MET A 1 -3.20 -42.04 1.18
C MET A 1 -3.39 -40.68 0.51
N GLU A 2 -4.61 -40.27 0.21
CA GLU A 2 -4.87 -38.91 -0.30
C GLU A 2 -4.44 -37.92 0.79
N ARG A 3 -3.57 -36.96 0.45
CA ARG A 3 -3.21 -35.88 1.38
C ARG A 3 -4.47 -35.04 1.63
N GLN A 4 -4.75 -34.74 2.89
CA GLN A 4 -5.83 -33.82 3.26
C GLN A 4 -5.54 -32.42 2.69
N LYS A 5 -6.56 -31.76 2.15
CA LYS A 5 -6.51 -30.39 1.62
C LYS A 5 -7.64 -29.55 2.20
N ARG A 6 -7.42 -28.25 2.33
CA ARG A 6 -8.50 -27.32 2.70
C ARG A 6 -9.39 -27.01 1.51
N HIS A 7 -10.64 -26.65 1.78
CA HIS A 7 -11.55 -26.16 0.75
C HIS A 7 -11.09 -24.80 0.21
N THR A 8 -11.23 -24.63 -1.10
CA THR A 8 -11.01 -23.34 -1.75
C THR A 8 -12.21 -22.42 -1.53
N LYS A 9 -11.93 -21.13 -1.44
CA LYS A 9 -12.91 -20.06 -1.26
C LYS A 9 -13.15 -19.34 -2.59
N LYS A 10 -14.34 -18.78 -2.78
CA LYS A 10 -14.67 -18.01 -3.99
C LYS A 10 -14.37 -16.53 -3.76
N TYR A 11 -13.38 -16.00 -4.48
CA TYR A 11 -13.07 -14.58 -4.47
C TYR A 11 -13.50 -13.94 -5.79
N SER A 12 -13.91 -12.68 -5.72
CA SER A 12 -14.13 -11.84 -6.89
C SER A 12 -13.30 -10.56 -6.77
N PHE A 13 -13.04 -9.94 -7.90
CA PHE A 13 -12.20 -8.76 -8.01
C PHE A 13 -13.01 -7.64 -8.64
N ARG A 14 -12.93 -6.43 -8.08
CA ARG A 14 -13.49 -5.26 -8.73
C ARG A 14 -12.45 -4.71 -9.70
N GLN A 15 -12.81 -4.64 -10.98
CA GLN A 15 -12.05 -3.90 -11.98
C GLN A 15 -12.82 -2.61 -12.32
N PRO A 16 -12.34 -1.43 -11.87
CA PRO A 16 -12.93 -0.18 -12.28
C PRO A 16 -12.78 0.02 -13.80
N ASP A 17 -13.77 0.61 -14.45
CA ASP A 17 -13.62 1.04 -15.84
C ASP A 17 -12.67 2.24 -15.89
N LEU A 18 -11.46 2.01 -16.36
CA LEU A 18 -10.41 3.02 -16.45
C LEU A 18 -10.28 3.61 -17.86
N LYS A 19 -11.22 3.36 -18.79
CA LYS A 19 -11.09 3.82 -20.18
C LYS A 19 -10.89 5.34 -20.29
N GLU A 20 -11.77 6.11 -19.64
CA GLU A 20 -11.68 7.57 -19.66
C GLU A 20 -10.43 8.07 -18.92
N LEU A 21 -10.08 7.44 -17.80
CA LEU A 21 -8.87 7.79 -17.06
C LEU A 21 -7.60 7.53 -17.87
N ARG A 22 -7.56 6.46 -18.67
CA ARG A 22 -6.47 6.17 -19.60
C ARG A 22 -6.40 7.20 -20.73
N ASN A 23 -7.52 7.70 -21.23
CA ASN A 23 -7.49 8.74 -22.26
C ASN A 23 -6.80 10.02 -21.77
N LEU A 24 -6.94 10.34 -20.47
CA LEU A 24 -6.27 11.49 -19.86
C LEU A 24 -4.74 11.38 -19.86
N THR A 25 -4.14 10.18 -20.00
CA THR A 25 -2.67 10.06 -20.05
C THR A 25 -2.06 10.81 -21.23
N SER A 26 -2.84 11.06 -22.29
CA SER A 26 -2.40 11.85 -23.44
C SER A 26 -2.13 13.33 -23.13
N TYR A 27 -2.64 13.84 -22.01
CA TYR A 27 -2.39 15.20 -21.53
C TYR A 27 -1.19 15.32 -20.58
N VAL A 28 -0.53 14.20 -20.24
CA VAL A 28 0.73 14.23 -19.48
C VAL A 28 1.87 14.62 -20.42
N LEU A 29 2.28 15.88 -20.38
CA LEU A 29 3.29 16.45 -21.29
C LEU A 29 4.71 15.98 -20.96
N ASP A 30 5.04 15.82 -19.68
CA ASP A 30 6.33 15.33 -19.19
C ASP A 30 6.15 14.08 -18.32
N PRO A 31 6.12 12.87 -18.90
CA PRO A 31 5.98 11.62 -18.14
C PRO A 31 7.09 11.37 -17.12
N LEU A 32 8.31 11.88 -17.35
CA LEU A 32 9.43 11.72 -16.43
C LEU A 32 9.29 12.66 -15.23
N GLY A 33 8.94 13.93 -15.47
CA GLY A 33 8.59 14.89 -14.43
C GLY A 33 7.39 14.44 -13.61
N PHE A 34 6.34 13.92 -14.25
CA PHE A 34 5.18 13.32 -13.59
C PHE A 34 5.61 12.17 -12.67
N LYS A 35 6.46 11.24 -13.16
CA LYS A 35 7.03 10.14 -12.35
C LYS A 35 7.82 10.68 -11.15
N ALA A 36 8.58 11.75 -11.32
CA ALA A 36 9.36 12.37 -10.25
C ALA A 36 8.46 13.05 -9.19
N ARG A 37 7.37 13.70 -9.60
CA ARG A 37 6.42 14.39 -8.70
C ARG A 37 5.49 13.43 -7.96
N TYR A 38 4.91 12.45 -8.67
CA TYR A 38 3.80 11.65 -8.15
C TYR A 38 4.08 10.15 -8.05
N GLY A 39 5.24 9.69 -8.55
CA GLY A 39 5.62 8.28 -8.55
C GLY A 39 5.17 7.51 -9.80
N LYS A 40 5.31 6.18 -9.76
CA LYS A 40 4.97 5.22 -10.81
C LYS A 40 3.44 4.96 -10.89
N LEU A 41 2.64 6.01 -10.99
CA LEU A 41 1.17 5.86 -11.04
C LEU A 41 0.66 5.45 -12.43
N LEU A 42 1.23 5.99 -13.52
CA LEU A 42 0.78 5.69 -14.89
C LEU A 42 0.82 4.19 -15.22
N PRO A 43 1.87 3.43 -14.87
CA PRO A 43 1.90 2.00 -15.12
C PRO A 43 0.76 1.21 -14.45
N LEU A 44 0.14 1.72 -13.38
CA LEU A 44 -0.99 1.03 -12.72
C LEU A 44 -2.25 1.07 -13.58
N LEU A 45 -2.42 2.12 -14.40
CA LEU A 45 -3.58 2.28 -15.28
C LEU A 45 -3.62 1.23 -16.40
N THR A 46 -2.46 0.80 -16.88
CA THR A 46 -2.32 -0.13 -18.01
C THR A 46 -2.04 -1.57 -17.57
N THR A 47 -1.93 -1.83 -16.26
CA THR A 47 -1.64 -3.17 -15.74
C THR A 47 -2.81 -4.10 -16.03
N GLN A 48 -2.57 -5.12 -16.84
CA GLN A 48 -3.53 -6.20 -17.08
C GLN A 48 -3.41 -7.24 -15.97
N VAL A 49 -4.43 -7.31 -15.13
CA VAL A 49 -4.47 -8.26 -14.00
C VAL A 49 -5.03 -9.59 -14.48
N ASP A 50 -4.28 -10.66 -14.24
CA ASP A 50 -4.81 -12.03 -14.38
C ASP A 50 -5.61 -12.41 -13.11
N GLU A 51 -6.94 -12.36 -13.22
CA GLU A 51 -7.83 -12.71 -12.10
C GLU A 51 -7.71 -14.19 -11.68
N GLY A 52 -7.34 -15.08 -12.60
CA GLY A 52 -7.09 -16.48 -12.29
C GLY A 52 -5.87 -16.64 -11.39
N LEU A 53 -4.80 -15.90 -11.68
CA LEU A 53 -3.60 -15.86 -10.83
C LEU A 53 -3.95 -15.30 -9.45
N MET A 54 -4.62 -14.15 -9.41
CA MET A 54 -5.00 -13.51 -8.15
C MET A 54 -5.94 -14.39 -7.33
N GLY A 55 -6.96 -14.98 -7.94
CA GLY A 55 -7.89 -15.90 -7.29
C GLY A 55 -7.20 -17.14 -6.70
N THR A 56 -6.13 -17.60 -7.35
CA THR A 56 -5.28 -18.68 -6.85
C THR A 56 -4.41 -18.22 -5.69
N LEU A 57 -3.75 -17.06 -5.80
CA LEU A 57 -2.96 -16.45 -4.71
C LEU A 57 -3.78 -16.28 -3.43
N MET A 58 -5.03 -15.81 -3.53
CA MET A 58 -5.90 -15.61 -2.36
C MET A 58 -6.15 -16.90 -1.57
N GLN A 59 -6.05 -18.06 -2.22
CA GLN A 59 -6.19 -19.35 -1.52
C GLN A 59 -5.02 -19.62 -0.58
N PHE A 60 -3.85 -19.04 -0.80
CA PHE A 60 -2.65 -19.20 0.02
C PHE A 60 -2.60 -18.24 1.21
N TYR A 61 -3.52 -17.28 1.32
CA TYR A 61 -3.58 -16.35 2.45
C TYR A 61 -3.75 -17.11 3.77
N ASP A 62 -2.81 -16.90 4.68
CA ASP A 62 -2.76 -17.44 6.03
C ASP A 62 -3.17 -16.33 7.02
N PRO A 63 -4.39 -16.39 7.57
CA PRO A 63 -4.88 -15.36 8.48
C PRO A 63 -4.14 -15.36 9.83
N LEU A 64 -3.44 -16.43 10.22
CA LEU A 64 -2.73 -16.46 11.50
C LEU A 64 -1.48 -15.57 11.49
N TYR A 65 -0.82 -15.47 10.34
CA TYR A 65 0.45 -14.76 10.20
C TYR A 65 0.36 -13.53 9.30
N HIS A 66 -0.83 -13.26 8.76
CA HIS A 66 -1.07 -12.18 7.79
C HIS A 66 -0.06 -12.24 6.63
N CYS A 67 0.06 -13.41 6.00
CA CYS A 67 0.96 -13.65 4.87
C CYS A 67 0.36 -14.65 3.88
N PHE A 68 1.03 -14.90 2.75
CA PHE A 68 0.73 -16.01 1.85
C PHE A 68 1.68 -17.16 2.15
N SER A 69 1.12 -18.28 2.62
CA SER A 69 1.89 -19.48 2.99
C SER A 69 1.81 -20.54 1.90
N PHE A 70 2.97 -20.82 1.30
CA PHE A 70 3.20 -21.85 0.29
C PHE A 70 3.81 -23.10 0.96
N PRO A 71 3.98 -24.22 0.22
CA PRO A 71 4.54 -25.45 0.76
C PRO A 71 5.80 -25.35 1.64
N ASP A 72 6.80 -24.61 1.18
CA ASP A 72 8.12 -24.51 1.82
C ASP A 72 8.63 -23.06 1.94
N PHE A 73 7.80 -22.07 1.58
CA PHE A 73 8.12 -20.66 1.72
C PHE A 73 6.89 -19.81 2.04
N GLN A 74 7.13 -18.57 2.43
CA GLN A 74 6.08 -17.57 2.66
C GLN A 74 6.43 -16.30 1.88
N LEU A 75 5.40 -15.60 1.41
CA LEU A 75 5.50 -14.28 0.79
C LEU A 75 4.46 -13.35 1.41
N LEU A 76 4.78 -12.08 1.52
CA LEU A 76 3.83 -11.06 1.95
C LEU A 76 4.22 -9.68 1.41
N PRO A 77 3.26 -8.84 0.98
CA PRO A 77 3.61 -7.51 0.54
C PRO A 77 4.13 -6.67 1.70
N THR A 78 5.21 -5.93 1.44
CA THR A 78 5.85 -5.04 2.42
C THR A 78 5.65 -3.58 2.09
N LEU A 79 5.85 -2.70 3.09
CA LEU A 79 5.80 -1.26 2.88
C LEU A 79 6.86 -0.83 1.86
N GLU A 80 8.06 -1.42 1.94
CA GLU A 80 9.21 -1.11 1.10
C GLU A 80 8.97 -1.51 -0.37
N GLU A 81 8.41 -2.70 -0.61
CA GLU A 81 8.04 -3.14 -1.96
C GLU A 81 6.90 -2.28 -2.53
N TYR A 82 5.87 -1.98 -1.73
CA TYR A 82 4.78 -1.11 -2.18
C TYR A 82 5.31 0.29 -2.52
N ALA A 83 6.13 0.89 -1.66
CA ALA A 83 6.78 2.17 -1.91
C ALA A 83 7.61 2.15 -3.21
N HIS A 84 8.35 1.06 -3.44
CA HIS A 84 9.12 0.88 -4.67
C HIS A 84 8.23 0.79 -5.92
N LEU A 85 7.15 0.01 -5.83
CA LEU A 85 6.23 -0.24 -6.95
C LEU A 85 5.41 1.00 -7.33
N VAL A 86 4.99 1.81 -6.35
CA VAL A 86 4.27 3.07 -6.61
C VAL A 86 5.20 4.27 -6.78
N GLY A 87 6.47 4.18 -6.41
CA GLY A 87 7.41 5.30 -6.47
C GLY A 87 7.11 6.45 -5.52
N ILE A 88 6.45 6.17 -4.41
CA ILE A 88 6.10 7.12 -3.37
C ILE A 88 6.81 6.69 -2.09
N PRO A 89 7.59 7.57 -1.43
CA PRO A 89 8.29 7.23 -0.21
C PRO A 89 7.32 7.01 0.96
N ILE A 90 7.75 6.21 1.94
CA ILE A 90 7.07 6.12 3.24
C ILE A 90 7.59 7.28 4.10
N LEU A 91 6.69 8.15 4.55
CA LEU A 91 7.03 9.29 5.40
C LEU A 91 7.04 8.89 6.88
N ASP A 92 7.94 9.49 7.66
CA ASP A 92 8.04 9.29 9.12
C ASP A 92 6.97 10.10 9.87
N GLN A 93 5.71 9.82 9.54
CA GLN A 93 4.52 10.46 10.09
C GLN A 93 3.39 9.44 10.24
N VAL A 94 2.36 9.83 10.99
CA VAL A 94 1.11 9.06 11.05
C VAL A 94 0.47 9.03 9.65
N PRO A 95 0.18 7.84 9.07
CA PRO A 95 -0.54 7.73 7.81
C PRO A 95 -2.03 8.09 8.03
N PHE A 96 -2.84 7.95 6.99
CA PHE A 96 -4.29 8.12 7.14
C PHE A 96 -4.83 7.24 8.28
N SER A 97 -5.61 7.84 9.17
CA SER A 97 -6.23 7.20 10.33
C SER A 97 -7.75 7.23 10.31
N GLY A 98 -8.34 8.01 9.41
CA GLY A 98 -9.77 8.30 9.37
C GLY A 98 -10.24 9.28 10.45
N LEU A 99 -9.34 9.73 11.32
CA LEU A 99 -9.59 10.75 12.35
C LEU A 99 -9.34 12.17 11.84
N GLU A 100 -8.73 12.32 10.66
CA GLU A 100 -8.53 13.60 10.02
C GLU A 100 -9.88 14.22 9.63
N SER A 101 -9.99 15.54 9.77
CA SER A 101 -11.13 16.28 9.24
C SER A 101 -11.25 16.06 7.74
N ILE A 102 -12.50 15.95 7.26
CA ILE A 102 -12.76 15.97 5.82
C ILE A 102 -12.36 17.36 5.31
N PRO A 103 -11.53 17.47 4.25
CA PRO A 103 -11.19 18.75 3.66
C PRO A 103 -12.44 19.54 3.26
N THR A 104 -12.45 20.82 3.60
CA THR A 104 -13.47 21.77 3.20
C THR A 104 -13.49 21.93 1.68
N SER A 105 -14.59 22.47 1.14
CA SER A 105 -14.67 22.75 -0.29
C SER A 105 -13.58 23.71 -0.77
N GLN A 106 -13.15 24.67 0.07
CA GLN A 106 -12.06 25.57 -0.23
C GLN A 106 -10.71 24.85 -0.30
N GLU A 107 -10.41 23.97 0.67
CA GLU A 107 -9.17 23.19 0.64
C GLU A 107 -9.11 22.26 -0.58
N ILE A 108 -10.24 21.65 -0.97
CA ILE A 108 -10.34 20.84 -2.19
C ILE A 108 -10.16 21.71 -3.44
N ALA A 109 -10.79 22.88 -3.48
CA ALA A 109 -10.67 23.86 -4.56
C ALA A 109 -9.22 24.28 -4.79
N ASP A 110 -8.52 24.66 -3.72
CA ASP A 110 -7.12 25.08 -3.76
C ASP A 110 -6.20 23.94 -4.24
N MET A 111 -6.45 22.72 -3.76
CA MET A 111 -5.66 21.54 -4.09
C MET A 111 -5.82 21.08 -5.54
N LEU A 112 -7.01 21.28 -6.12
CA LEU A 112 -7.34 20.85 -7.48
C LEU A 112 -7.32 21.98 -8.50
N HIS A 113 -7.05 23.21 -8.06
CA HIS A 113 -7.20 24.42 -8.87
C HIS A 113 -8.60 24.53 -9.49
N ILE A 114 -9.65 24.18 -8.75
CA ILE A 114 -11.05 24.30 -9.19
C ILE A 114 -11.71 25.41 -8.37
N ASP A 115 -12.65 26.15 -8.96
CA ASP A 115 -13.43 27.14 -8.22
C ASP A 115 -14.24 26.49 -7.06
N GLU A 116 -14.23 27.13 -5.89
CA GLU A 116 -14.90 26.61 -4.68
C GLU A 116 -16.40 26.40 -4.89
N SER A 117 -17.08 27.30 -5.61
CA SER A 117 -18.51 27.18 -5.87
C SER A 117 -18.82 25.95 -6.73
N LEU A 118 -17.91 25.62 -7.66
CA LEU A 118 -18.05 24.45 -8.51
C LEU A 118 -17.82 23.15 -7.73
N VAL A 119 -16.83 23.12 -6.83
CA VAL A 119 -16.62 22.00 -5.89
C VAL A 119 -17.85 21.81 -5.01
N LYS A 120 -18.37 22.89 -4.40
CA LYS A 120 -19.59 22.86 -3.56
C LYS A 120 -20.78 22.31 -4.33
N ALA A 121 -20.98 22.73 -5.58
CA ALA A 121 -22.10 22.29 -6.41
C ALA A 121 -22.04 20.79 -6.75
N HIS A 122 -20.85 20.19 -6.82
CA HIS A 122 -20.66 18.78 -7.21
C HIS A 122 -20.35 17.85 -6.03
N MET A 123 -20.12 18.39 -4.84
CA MET A 123 -19.98 17.60 -3.62
C MET A 123 -21.29 16.87 -3.32
N THR A 124 -21.23 15.54 -3.29
CA THR A 124 -22.40 14.69 -3.07
C THR A 124 -22.07 13.55 -2.11
N SER A 125 -23.09 12.80 -1.70
CA SER A 125 -22.96 11.63 -0.84
C SER A 125 -23.44 10.38 -1.57
N LYS A 126 -22.59 9.36 -1.66
CA LYS A 126 -22.93 8.03 -2.16
C LYS A 126 -22.59 7.00 -1.09
N GLY A 127 -23.51 6.06 -0.83
CA GLY A 127 -23.29 5.03 0.19
C GLY A 127 -23.02 5.57 1.61
N GLY A 128 -23.51 6.78 1.92
CA GLY A 128 -23.27 7.45 3.21
C GLY A 128 -21.90 8.14 3.32
N ILE A 129 -21.10 8.18 2.25
CA ILE A 129 -19.78 8.82 2.23
C ILE A 129 -19.80 9.99 1.26
N GLN A 130 -19.29 11.14 1.71
CA GLN A 130 -19.12 12.33 0.88
C GLN A 130 -17.99 12.15 -0.14
N GLY A 131 -18.09 12.81 -1.29
CA GLY A 131 -17.05 12.84 -2.31
C GLY A 131 -17.49 13.52 -3.60
N LEU A 132 -16.67 13.35 -4.64
CA LEU A 132 -16.88 13.93 -5.97
C LEU A 132 -17.12 12.84 -7.03
N PRO A 133 -18.11 13.02 -7.92
CA PRO A 133 -18.27 12.15 -9.09
C PRO A 133 -17.01 12.16 -9.97
N SER A 134 -16.56 10.98 -10.41
CA SER A 134 -15.36 10.92 -11.27
C SER A 134 -15.59 11.60 -12.62
N GLU A 135 -16.81 11.56 -13.15
CA GLU A 135 -17.18 12.21 -14.42
C GLU A 135 -16.95 13.73 -14.36
N PHE A 136 -17.31 14.37 -13.23
CA PHE A 136 -17.03 15.78 -12.99
C PHE A 136 -15.52 16.05 -13.01
N LEU A 137 -14.75 15.25 -12.27
CA LEU A 137 -13.29 15.42 -12.21
C LEU A 137 -12.63 15.15 -13.57
N ILE A 138 -13.09 14.16 -14.34
CA ILE A 138 -12.59 13.86 -15.68
C ILE A 138 -12.89 15.02 -16.64
N ALA A 139 -14.08 15.61 -16.55
CA ALA A 139 -14.42 16.80 -17.33
C ALA A 139 -13.50 17.98 -17.01
N GLN A 140 -13.25 18.26 -15.73
CA GLN A 140 -12.32 19.31 -15.30
C GLN A 140 -10.87 19.04 -15.74
N ALA A 141 -10.37 17.81 -15.56
CA ALA A 141 -9.06 17.41 -16.04
C ALA A 141 -8.94 17.58 -17.57
N THR A 142 -9.98 17.24 -18.33
CA THR A 142 -9.99 17.41 -19.79
C THR A 142 -9.93 18.90 -20.19
N VAL A 143 -10.62 19.78 -19.47
CA VAL A 143 -10.57 21.23 -19.69
C VAL A 143 -9.14 21.74 -19.46
N TYR A 144 -8.52 21.40 -18.34
CA TYR A 144 -7.15 21.83 -18.05
C TYR A 144 -6.10 21.21 -18.98
N GLY A 145 -6.27 19.94 -19.37
CA GLY A 145 -5.41 19.28 -20.34
C GLY A 145 -5.44 19.96 -21.71
N LYS A 146 -6.63 20.35 -22.19
CA LYS A 146 -6.78 21.11 -23.45
C LYS A 146 -6.22 22.53 -23.35
N ALA A 147 -6.32 23.16 -22.19
CA ALA A 147 -5.75 24.47 -21.91
C ALA A 147 -4.24 24.45 -21.64
N MET A 148 -3.60 23.26 -21.67
CA MET A 148 -2.18 23.06 -21.33
C MET A 148 -1.81 23.59 -19.93
N SER A 149 -2.76 23.54 -18.98
CA SER A 149 -2.50 23.87 -17.58
C SER A 149 -2.02 22.62 -16.85
N GLU A 150 -0.70 22.38 -16.89
CA GLU A 150 -0.07 21.15 -16.39
C GLU A 150 -0.38 20.90 -14.90
N ASP A 151 -0.10 21.85 -14.01
CA ASP A 151 -0.28 21.68 -12.56
C ASP A 151 -1.74 21.35 -12.19
N ALA A 152 -2.70 22.08 -12.75
CA ALA A 152 -4.13 21.88 -12.50
C ALA A 152 -4.63 20.53 -13.04
N PHE A 153 -4.21 20.18 -14.27
CA PHE A 153 -4.52 18.88 -14.86
C PHE A 153 -3.96 17.74 -14.00
N GLU A 154 -2.67 17.80 -13.65
CA GLU A 154 -2.00 16.75 -12.90
C GLU A 154 -2.60 16.58 -11.50
N ALA A 155 -2.97 17.67 -10.82
CA ALA A 155 -3.59 17.58 -9.50
C ALA A 155 -4.90 16.76 -9.54
N ILE A 156 -5.77 17.05 -10.49
CA ILE A 156 -7.05 16.34 -10.68
C ILE A 156 -6.80 14.91 -11.16
N PHE A 157 -5.89 14.73 -12.11
CA PHE A 157 -5.59 13.43 -12.67
C PHE A 157 -5.01 12.48 -11.61
N VAL A 158 -4.11 12.96 -10.75
CA VAL A 158 -3.57 12.16 -9.64
C VAL A 158 -4.65 11.84 -8.61
N LEU A 159 -5.53 12.80 -8.26
CA LEU A 159 -6.65 12.52 -7.36
C LEU A 159 -7.59 11.44 -7.93
N LEU A 160 -7.87 11.48 -9.23
CA LEU A 160 -8.63 10.41 -9.91
C LEU A 160 -7.95 9.05 -9.79
N ILE A 161 -6.62 8.97 -9.95
CA ILE A 161 -5.87 7.73 -9.75
C ILE A 161 -5.97 7.26 -8.29
N TYR A 162 -5.88 8.18 -7.33
CA TYR A 162 -6.03 7.86 -5.91
C TYR A 162 -7.40 7.24 -5.61
N GLY A 163 -8.50 7.89 -6.02
CA GLY A 163 -9.85 7.42 -5.69
C GLY A 163 -10.34 6.23 -6.52
N LEU A 164 -9.90 6.09 -7.77
CA LEU A 164 -10.41 5.04 -8.65
C LEU A 164 -9.51 3.80 -8.72
N VAL A 165 -8.21 3.93 -8.40
CA VAL A 165 -7.24 2.85 -8.58
C VAL A 165 -6.55 2.46 -7.27
N LEU A 166 -6.06 3.43 -6.50
CA LEU A 166 -5.34 3.16 -5.25
C LEU A 166 -6.29 2.78 -4.11
N PHE A 167 -7.38 3.54 -3.96
CA PHE A 167 -8.38 3.38 -2.90
C PHE A 167 -9.80 3.20 -3.48
N PRO A 168 -10.03 2.18 -4.34
CA PRO A 168 -11.33 2.00 -4.97
C PRO A 168 -12.39 1.61 -3.93
N ASN A 169 -13.46 2.40 -3.82
CA ASN A 169 -14.54 2.13 -2.86
C ASN A 169 -15.94 2.15 -3.50
N ILE A 170 -16.31 3.24 -4.18
CA ILE A 170 -17.60 3.38 -4.87
C ILE A 170 -17.31 3.61 -6.35
N ASP A 171 -18.05 2.90 -7.22
CA ASP A 171 -17.84 3.01 -8.66
C ASP A 171 -18.05 4.45 -9.16
N LYS A 172 -17.14 4.91 -10.02
CA LYS A 172 -17.15 6.26 -10.61
C LYS A 172 -17.24 7.39 -9.58
N PHE A 173 -16.54 7.24 -8.45
CA PHE A 173 -16.61 8.18 -7.33
C PHE A 173 -15.28 8.27 -6.59
N VAL A 174 -14.82 9.49 -6.36
CA VAL A 174 -13.66 9.77 -5.49
C VAL A 174 -14.20 10.21 -4.14
N ASP A 175 -14.10 9.34 -3.15
CA ASP A 175 -14.66 9.60 -1.83
C ASP A 175 -13.73 10.44 -0.92
N ALA A 176 -14.29 10.91 0.19
CA ALA A 176 -13.60 11.74 1.17
C ALA A 176 -12.40 11.06 1.83
N ASN A 177 -12.31 9.73 1.84
CA ASN A 177 -11.12 9.03 2.35
C ASN A 177 -9.99 9.11 1.33
N ALA A 178 -10.27 8.90 0.04
CA ALA A 178 -9.29 9.09 -1.02
C ALA A 178 -8.76 10.53 -1.07
N ILE A 179 -9.63 11.53 -0.91
CA ILE A 179 -9.24 12.96 -0.83
C ILE A 179 -8.35 13.21 0.40
N ARG A 180 -8.72 12.68 1.57
CA ARG A 180 -7.90 12.79 2.79
C ARG A 180 -6.53 12.14 2.62
N ILE A 181 -6.45 10.94 2.06
CA ILE A 181 -5.18 10.25 1.82
C ILE A 181 -4.31 11.02 0.83
N PHE A 182 -4.91 11.56 -0.23
CA PHE A 182 -4.24 12.43 -1.18
C PHE A 182 -3.68 13.69 -0.51
N SER A 183 -4.35 14.21 0.52
CA SER A 183 -3.90 15.36 1.32
C SER A 183 -2.74 15.03 2.26
N VAL A 184 -2.72 13.82 2.84
CA VAL A 184 -1.72 13.37 3.82
C VAL A 184 -0.36 13.06 3.19
N LEU A 185 -0.31 12.80 1.88
CA LEU A 185 0.92 12.52 1.11
C LEU A 185 1.70 11.27 1.55
N ASN A 186 1.14 10.42 2.41
CA ASN A 186 1.73 9.17 2.88
C ASN A 186 0.80 7.97 2.60
N PRO A 187 0.49 7.65 1.33
CA PRO A 187 -0.52 6.66 0.98
C PRO A 187 -0.06 5.21 1.19
N VAL A 188 1.26 4.94 1.20
CA VAL A 188 1.80 3.57 1.16
C VAL A 188 1.34 2.72 2.35
N PRO A 189 1.41 3.20 3.61
CA PRO A 189 0.91 2.41 4.74
C PRO A 189 -0.58 2.07 4.64
N THR A 190 -1.38 3.01 4.11
CA THR A 190 -2.82 2.82 3.96
C THR A 190 -3.17 1.91 2.79
N LEU A 191 -2.43 1.98 1.68
CA LEU A 191 -2.53 1.04 0.56
C LEU A 191 -2.28 -0.40 1.01
N LEU A 192 -1.23 -0.59 1.81
CA LEU A 192 -0.89 -1.91 2.34
C LEU A 192 -1.95 -2.36 3.37
N GLY A 193 -2.40 -1.45 4.24
CA GLY A 193 -3.47 -1.70 5.20
C GLY A 193 -4.76 -2.17 4.53
N ASP A 194 -5.21 -1.48 3.48
CA ASP A 194 -6.42 -1.86 2.74
C ASP A 194 -6.30 -3.24 2.07
N ALA A 195 -5.13 -3.57 1.52
CA ALA A 195 -4.87 -4.90 0.98
C ALA A 195 -5.05 -5.96 2.07
N TYR A 196 -4.37 -5.83 3.21
CA TYR A 196 -4.45 -6.81 4.29
C TYR A 196 -5.83 -6.88 4.95
N VAL A 197 -6.46 -5.75 5.25
CA VAL A 197 -7.81 -5.70 5.84
C VAL A 197 -8.81 -6.38 4.91
N SER A 198 -8.76 -6.09 3.60
CA SER A 198 -9.65 -6.73 2.63
C SER A 198 -9.40 -8.25 2.55
N LEU A 199 -8.14 -8.68 2.48
CA LEU A 199 -7.77 -10.11 2.46
C LEU A 199 -8.28 -10.84 3.70
N HIS A 200 -8.00 -10.29 4.88
CA HIS A 200 -8.36 -10.88 6.16
C HIS A 200 -9.88 -11.00 6.31
N LEU A 201 -10.61 -9.90 6.05
CA LEU A 201 -12.08 -9.89 6.13
C LEU A 201 -12.73 -10.90 5.18
N ARG A 202 -12.26 -11.00 3.93
CA ARG A 202 -12.83 -11.94 2.96
C ARG A 202 -12.43 -13.37 3.25
N ASN A 203 -11.22 -13.62 3.75
CA ASN A 203 -10.85 -14.94 4.21
C ASN A 203 -11.75 -15.39 5.37
N ALA A 204 -11.96 -14.55 6.39
CA ALA A 204 -12.83 -14.85 7.54
C ALA A 204 -14.28 -15.11 7.13
N LYS A 205 -14.80 -14.38 6.13
CA LYS A 205 -16.16 -14.57 5.58
C LYS A 205 -16.30 -15.74 4.60
N GLY A 206 -15.22 -16.47 4.29
CA GLY A 206 -15.25 -17.59 3.35
C GLY A 206 -15.24 -17.21 1.86
N GLY A 207 -14.94 -15.95 1.54
CA GLY A 207 -14.85 -15.44 0.16
C GLY A 207 -15.46 -14.04 -0.03
N GLY A 208 -15.74 -13.71 -1.29
CA GLY A 208 -16.35 -12.47 -1.73
C GLY A 208 -15.38 -11.50 -2.42
N ALA A 209 -15.83 -10.27 -2.60
CA ALA A 209 -15.08 -9.24 -3.33
C ALA A 209 -13.88 -8.73 -2.53
N ILE A 210 -12.69 -8.86 -3.10
CA ILE A 210 -11.47 -8.21 -2.62
C ILE A 210 -11.48 -6.76 -3.11
N VAL A 211 -11.35 -5.82 -2.17
CA VAL A 211 -11.37 -4.37 -2.42
C VAL A 211 -10.04 -3.79 -1.97
N CYS A 212 -9.13 -3.58 -2.92
CA CYS A 212 -7.83 -2.94 -2.73
C CYS A 212 -7.29 -2.46 -4.08
N CYS A 213 -6.11 -1.85 -4.11
CA CYS A 213 -5.38 -1.62 -5.35
C CYS A 213 -4.89 -2.94 -5.97
N LEU A 214 -5.77 -3.61 -6.72
CA LEU A 214 -5.48 -4.92 -7.31
C LEU A 214 -4.30 -4.91 -8.30
N PRO A 215 -4.13 -3.89 -9.18
CA PRO A 215 -2.94 -3.78 -10.03
C PRO A 215 -1.63 -3.78 -9.26
N LEU A 216 -1.59 -3.13 -8.09
CA LEU A 216 -0.40 -3.05 -7.25
C LEU A 216 -0.08 -4.40 -6.61
N LEU A 217 -1.09 -5.06 -6.02
CA LEU A 217 -0.92 -6.40 -5.44
C LEU A 217 -0.52 -7.43 -6.51
N TYR A 218 -1.10 -7.33 -7.71
CA TYR A 218 -0.73 -8.16 -8.84
C TYR A 218 0.74 -7.95 -9.24
N LYS A 219 1.17 -6.69 -9.39
CA LYS A 219 2.56 -6.33 -9.71
C LYS A 219 3.55 -6.83 -8.67
N TRP A 220 3.22 -6.70 -7.38
CA TRP A 220 4.00 -7.28 -6.30
C TRP A 220 4.14 -8.78 -6.44
N PHE A 221 3.05 -9.50 -6.69
CA PHE A 221 3.14 -10.96 -6.74
C PHE A 221 3.96 -11.43 -7.94
N ILE A 222 3.74 -10.86 -9.13
CA ILE A 222 4.48 -11.27 -10.34
C ILE A 222 5.97 -10.93 -10.28
N SER A 223 6.40 -9.93 -9.48
CA SER A 223 7.83 -9.65 -9.31
C SER A 223 8.58 -10.74 -8.55
N HIS A 224 7.86 -11.56 -7.77
CA HIS A 224 8.44 -12.72 -7.06
C HIS A 224 8.36 -14.03 -7.85
N LEU A 225 7.54 -14.10 -8.90
CA LEU A 225 7.38 -15.32 -9.68
C LEU A 225 8.61 -15.58 -10.58
N PRO A 226 8.85 -16.85 -10.98
CA PRO A 226 9.96 -17.19 -11.86
C PRO A 226 9.91 -16.41 -13.17
N GLN A 227 11.05 -15.83 -13.56
CA GLN A 227 11.15 -15.03 -14.77
C GLN A 227 11.52 -15.85 -16.02
N THR A 228 11.64 -17.17 -15.87
CA THR A 228 12.02 -18.08 -16.96
C THR A 228 10.98 -18.07 -18.08
N VAL A 229 11.46 -18.25 -19.31
CA VAL A 229 10.60 -18.31 -20.52
C VAL A 229 9.53 -19.39 -20.37
N ALA A 230 9.91 -20.57 -19.85
CA ALA A 230 8.99 -21.68 -19.62
C ALA A 230 7.84 -21.32 -18.67
N PHE A 231 8.12 -20.57 -17.60
CA PHE A 231 7.08 -20.12 -16.68
C PHE A 231 6.21 -19.03 -17.34
N LYS A 232 6.82 -18.01 -17.97
CA LYS A 232 6.05 -16.91 -18.59
C LYS A 232 5.14 -17.36 -19.72
N GLU A 233 5.65 -18.17 -20.65
CA GLU A 233 4.90 -18.58 -21.84
C GLU A 233 3.84 -19.64 -21.54
N ASN A 234 4.04 -20.46 -20.50
CA ASN A 234 3.10 -21.50 -20.08
C ASN A 234 2.57 -22.35 -21.25
N LYS A 235 3.44 -22.81 -22.16
CA LYS A 235 3.04 -23.57 -23.38
C LYS A 235 2.18 -24.81 -23.07
N GLY A 236 2.36 -25.41 -21.90
CA GLY A 236 1.57 -26.53 -21.42
C GLY A 236 0.17 -26.16 -20.92
N CYS A 237 -0.22 -24.89 -20.98
CA CYS A 237 -1.51 -24.35 -20.52
C CYS A 237 -1.87 -24.80 -19.09
N LEU A 238 -0.88 -24.90 -18.20
CA LEU A 238 -1.08 -25.36 -16.84
C LEU A 238 -1.91 -24.34 -16.06
N ARG A 239 -2.84 -24.85 -15.23
CA ARG A 239 -3.62 -24.02 -14.31
C ARG A 239 -2.72 -23.35 -13.30
N TRP A 240 -3.07 -22.14 -12.89
CA TRP A 240 -2.32 -21.39 -11.87
C TRP A 240 -2.14 -22.16 -10.57
N SER A 241 -3.15 -22.91 -10.13
CA SER A 241 -3.06 -23.76 -8.94
C SER A 241 -1.92 -24.78 -9.03
N THR A 242 -1.78 -25.45 -10.18
CA THR A 242 -0.69 -26.41 -10.42
C THR A 242 0.65 -25.69 -10.46
N ARG A 243 0.72 -24.56 -11.18
CA ARG A 243 1.96 -23.81 -11.33
C ARG A 243 2.50 -23.29 -10.00
N LEU A 244 1.64 -22.69 -9.17
CA LEU A 244 2.03 -22.16 -7.87
C LEU A 244 2.37 -23.26 -6.86
N MET A 245 1.66 -24.40 -6.89
CA MET A 245 1.98 -25.55 -6.03
C MET A 245 3.29 -26.26 -6.42
N SER A 246 3.75 -26.10 -7.66
CA SER A 246 5.04 -26.62 -8.11
C SER A 246 6.23 -25.74 -7.68
N LEU A 247 5.99 -24.49 -7.27
CA LEU A 247 7.08 -23.60 -6.88
C LEU A 247 7.67 -24.04 -5.55
N THR A 248 8.99 -23.99 -5.48
CA THR A 248 9.78 -24.14 -4.27
C THR A 248 10.38 -22.79 -3.89
N ASN A 249 10.97 -22.73 -2.70
CA ASN A 249 11.67 -21.54 -2.28
C ASN A 249 12.85 -21.13 -3.20
N ASP A 250 13.41 -22.03 -4.00
CA ASP A 250 14.50 -21.72 -4.93
C ASP A 250 14.02 -21.08 -6.25
N ASP A 251 12.74 -21.24 -6.57
CA ASP A 251 12.13 -20.68 -7.79
C ASP A 251 11.74 -19.20 -7.63
N ILE A 252 11.69 -18.70 -6.39
CA ILE A 252 11.21 -17.37 -6.05
C ILE A 252 12.30 -16.31 -6.27
N SER A 253 11.93 -15.23 -6.96
CA SER A 253 12.74 -14.02 -7.02
C SER A 253 12.61 -13.28 -5.69
N TRP A 254 13.50 -13.59 -4.76
CA TRP A 254 13.42 -13.05 -3.40
C TRP A 254 13.78 -11.58 -3.31
N TYR A 255 14.87 -11.15 -3.95
CA TYR A 255 15.51 -9.90 -3.64
C TYR A 255 15.77 -9.07 -4.89
N ASP A 256 15.46 -7.78 -4.82
CA ASP A 256 15.86 -6.78 -5.81
C ASP A 256 16.95 -5.87 -5.22
N ARG A 257 18.00 -5.59 -6.00
CA ARG A 257 19.09 -4.67 -5.61
C ARG A 257 18.61 -3.24 -5.41
N ALA A 258 17.44 -2.87 -5.94
CA ALA A 258 16.79 -1.61 -5.63
C ALA A 258 16.55 -1.40 -4.13
N TYR A 259 16.58 -2.47 -3.32
CA TYR A 259 16.44 -2.39 -1.87
C TYR A 259 17.78 -2.28 -1.12
N ASP A 260 18.93 -2.22 -1.83
CA ASP A 260 20.23 -2.02 -1.20
C ASP A 260 20.25 -0.69 -0.42
N GLY A 261 20.67 -0.74 0.85
CA GLY A 261 20.74 0.43 1.72
C GLY A 261 19.42 0.86 2.39
N ILE A 262 18.29 0.23 2.08
CA ILE A 262 17.02 0.53 2.76
C ILE A 262 17.03 0.01 4.20
N GLN A 263 16.55 0.83 5.14
CA GLN A 263 16.14 0.38 6.46
C GLN A 263 14.66 0.00 6.45
N ILE A 264 14.35 -1.15 7.03
CA ILE A 264 13.01 -1.73 7.06
C ILE A 264 12.27 -1.20 8.27
N ILE A 265 11.01 -0.80 8.11
CA ILE A 265 10.14 -0.55 9.26
C ILE A 265 9.79 -1.90 9.89
N ASP A 266 10.41 -2.23 11.03
CA ASP A 266 10.29 -3.55 11.67
C ASP A 266 9.21 -3.55 12.77
N SER A 267 8.95 -2.39 13.39
CA SER A 267 7.91 -2.21 14.42
C SER A 267 7.52 -0.74 14.63
N CYS A 268 6.40 -0.48 15.30
CA CYS A 268 5.95 0.87 15.67
C CYS A 268 5.50 0.96 17.13
N GLY A 269 6.02 1.94 17.88
CA GLY A 269 5.57 2.25 19.23
C GLY A 269 5.64 1.07 20.18
N GLU A 270 4.48 0.69 20.74
CA GLU A 270 4.33 -0.46 21.65
C GLU A 270 4.16 -1.80 20.92
N PHE A 271 3.89 -1.79 19.61
CA PHE A 271 3.66 -3.01 18.84
C PHE A 271 5.00 -3.61 18.43
N SER A 272 5.14 -4.93 18.60
CA SER A 272 6.33 -5.67 18.17
C SER A 272 6.36 -5.96 16.66
N ASN A 273 5.28 -5.59 15.96
CA ASN A 273 5.11 -5.65 14.52
C ASN A 273 4.62 -4.27 14.01
N VAL A 274 4.18 -4.20 12.74
CA VAL A 274 3.78 -2.92 12.14
C VAL A 274 2.25 -2.86 12.02
N PRO A 275 1.58 -2.02 12.82
CA PRO A 275 0.14 -1.80 12.69
C PRO A 275 -0.16 -0.97 11.44
N LEU A 276 -1.01 -1.44 10.54
CA LEU A 276 -1.44 -0.71 9.35
C LEU A 276 -2.85 -0.16 9.54
N LEU A 277 -3.06 1.07 9.10
CA LEU A 277 -4.35 1.76 9.13
C LEU A 277 -4.87 1.89 7.70
N GLY A 278 -5.96 1.16 7.40
CA GLY A 278 -6.69 1.23 6.14
C GLY A 278 -7.96 2.07 6.24
N THR A 279 -8.66 2.23 5.12
CA THR A 279 -9.96 2.92 5.01
C THR A 279 -11.11 2.14 5.64
N CYS A 280 -10.99 0.82 5.76
CA CYS A 280 -12.03 -0.07 6.28
C CYS A 280 -11.72 -0.68 7.68
N GLY A 281 -10.59 -0.32 8.29
CA GLY A 281 -10.13 -0.91 9.55
C GLY A 281 -8.62 -0.85 9.70
N GLY A 282 -8.08 -1.61 10.64
CA GLY A 282 -6.63 -1.73 10.84
C GLY A 282 -6.20 -3.16 11.11
N ILE A 283 -4.96 -3.47 10.75
CA ILE A 283 -4.39 -4.80 10.86
C ILE A 283 -2.87 -4.75 11.01
N SER A 284 -2.26 -5.62 11.81
CA SER A 284 -0.80 -5.77 11.85
C SER A 284 -0.28 -6.59 10.67
N TYR A 285 0.86 -6.22 10.11
CA TYR A 285 1.67 -7.16 9.32
C TYR A 285 3.01 -7.41 10.01
N ASN A 286 3.68 -8.50 9.64
CA ASN A 286 4.84 -9.03 10.35
C ASN A 286 6.11 -8.94 9.46
N PRO A 287 6.85 -7.81 9.46
CA PRO A 287 8.07 -7.63 8.66
C PRO A 287 9.13 -8.71 8.88
N VAL A 288 9.16 -9.31 10.08
CA VAL A 288 10.07 -10.42 10.41
C VAL A 288 9.97 -11.58 9.42
N LEU A 289 8.78 -11.85 8.85
CA LEU A 289 8.55 -12.90 7.87
C LEU A 289 9.04 -12.52 6.46
N ALA A 290 9.12 -11.22 6.17
CA ALA A 290 9.47 -10.70 4.86
C ALA A 290 10.96 -10.36 4.72
N ARG A 291 11.79 -10.61 5.74
CA ARG A 291 13.21 -10.22 5.75
C ARG A 291 13.98 -10.76 4.53
N ARG A 292 13.68 -11.99 4.09
CA ARG A 292 14.28 -12.58 2.88
C ARG A 292 13.90 -11.81 1.62
N GLN A 293 12.66 -11.32 1.50
CA GLN A 293 12.22 -10.48 0.38
C GLN A 293 13.04 -9.16 0.28
N LEU A 294 13.57 -8.71 1.41
CA LEU A 294 14.35 -7.47 1.52
C LEU A 294 15.88 -7.73 1.60
N GLY A 295 16.28 -8.99 1.37
CA GLY A 295 17.67 -9.44 1.25
C GLY A 295 18.31 -9.93 2.55
N PHE A 296 17.60 -9.86 3.69
CA PHE A 296 18.12 -10.28 4.99
C PHE A 296 17.82 -11.75 5.29
N PRO A 297 18.67 -12.44 6.07
CA PRO A 297 18.48 -13.85 6.37
C PRO A 297 17.28 -14.13 7.28
N LEU A 298 16.65 -15.28 7.07
CA LEU A 298 15.69 -15.90 7.99
C LEU A 298 16.37 -17.08 8.69
N LYS A 299 16.78 -16.90 9.94
CA LYS A 299 17.59 -17.88 10.68
C LYS A 299 16.75 -18.89 11.46
N ASP A 300 15.87 -18.37 12.30
CA ASP A 300 15.06 -19.16 13.23
C ASP A 300 13.57 -18.90 13.00
N LYS A 301 12.73 -19.73 13.65
CA LYS A 301 11.30 -19.41 13.74
C LYS A 301 11.12 -18.06 14.44
N PRO A 302 10.18 -17.20 14.00
CA PRO A 302 9.91 -15.95 14.69
C PRO A 302 9.39 -16.21 16.12
N ASN A 303 9.70 -15.31 17.05
CA ASN A 303 9.08 -15.31 18.36
C ASN A 303 7.59 -14.97 18.22
N ASN A 304 6.72 -15.68 18.96
CA ASN A 304 5.27 -15.51 18.88
C ASN A 304 4.80 -14.06 19.12
N ILE A 305 5.51 -13.30 19.97
CA ILE A 305 5.22 -11.88 20.23
C ILE A 305 5.35 -11.00 18.98
N LEU A 306 6.18 -11.39 18.01
CA LEU A 306 6.32 -10.70 16.72
C LEU A 306 5.19 -11.04 15.75
N LEU A 307 4.33 -12.00 16.10
CA LEU A 307 3.26 -12.54 15.28
C LEU A 307 1.89 -12.31 15.95
N GLU A 308 1.80 -11.30 16.83
CA GLU A 308 0.54 -10.94 17.47
C GLU A 308 -0.50 -10.53 16.42
N ASP A 309 -1.65 -11.21 16.48
CA ASP A 309 -2.81 -10.92 15.67
C ASP A 309 -3.49 -9.65 16.19
N VAL A 310 -3.35 -8.57 15.44
CA VAL A 310 -4.01 -7.30 15.72
C VAL A 310 -4.89 -6.98 14.53
N PHE A 311 -6.20 -6.88 14.75
CA PHE A 311 -7.18 -6.59 13.73
C PHE A 311 -8.40 -5.85 14.30
N PHE A 312 -8.90 -4.85 13.58
CA PHE A 312 -10.21 -4.25 13.83
C PHE A 312 -10.87 -3.81 12.52
N GLN A 313 -12.20 -3.74 12.52
CA GLN A 313 -12.99 -3.18 11.42
C GLN A 313 -13.47 -1.77 11.80
N GLU A 314 -13.53 -0.85 10.84
CA GLU A 314 -14.09 0.49 11.07
C GLU A 314 -15.51 0.40 11.66
N GLY A 315 -15.79 1.22 12.69
CA GLY A 315 -17.02 1.15 13.48
C GLY A 315 -17.10 -0.01 14.49
N LYS A 316 -16.10 -0.89 14.55
CA LYS A 316 -15.98 -2.01 15.50
C LYS A 316 -14.59 -2.07 16.11
N ASP A 317 -14.30 -1.11 16.99
CA ASP A 317 -13.03 -1.01 17.72
C ASP A 317 -13.25 -0.97 19.25
N PRO A 318 -13.59 -2.11 19.88
CA PRO A 318 -13.93 -2.14 21.30
C PRO A 318 -12.72 -1.88 22.23
N GLN A 319 -11.49 -1.99 21.72
CA GLN A 319 -10.26 -1.88 22.51
C GLN A 319 -9.50 -0.56 22.28
N GLY A 320 -10.08 0.36 21.49
CA GLY A 320 -9.39 1.60 21.11
C GLY A 320 -8.10 1.35 20.32
N LEU A 321 -8.03 0.24 19.56
CA LEU A 321 -6.88 -0.13 18.75
C LEU A 321 -6.53 0.95 17.75
N LYS A 322 -7.51 1.63 17.14
CA LYS A 322 -7.25 2.73 16.21
C LYS A 322 -6.38 3.81 16.87
N ALA A 323 -6.75 4.26 18.07
CA ALA A 323 -6.00 5.31 18.78
C ALA A 323 -4.59 4.85 19.16
N ARG A 324 -4.44 3.59 19.60
CA ARG A 324 -3.14 2.98 19.93
C ARG A 324 -2.23 2.85 18.71
N MET A 325 -2.77 2.37 17.59
CA MET A 325 -2.04 2.28 16.32
C MET A 325 -1.60 3.66 15.82
N VAL A 326 -2.49 4.66 15.86
CA VAL A 326 -2.17 6.06 15.52
C VAL A 326 -1.03 6.58 16.40
N HIS A 327 -1.08 6.32 17.70
CA HIS A 327 -0.01 6.71 18.63
C HIS A 327 1.31 6.00 18.30
N ALA A 328 1.25 4.71 17.97
CA ALA A 328 2.42 3.90 17.65
C ALA A 328 3.18 4.41 16.42
N TRP A 329 2.47 4.89 15.38
CA TRP A 329 3.08 5.49 14.19
C TRP A 329 3.89 6.76 14.46
N ARG A 330 3.75 7.39 15.63
CA ARG A 330 4.59 8.52 16.03
C ARG A 330 6.02 8.08 16.40
N LYS A 331 6.24 6.77 16.60
CA LYS A 331 7.52 6.18 16.99
C LYS A 331 7.82 4.96 16.13
N ILE A 332 8.26 5.19 14.90
CA ILE A 332 8.64 4.15 13.95
C ILE A 332 10.04 3.61 14.31
N HIS A 333 10.20 2.30 14.37
CA HIS A 333 11.49 1.65 14.58
C HIS A 333 11.95 0.99 13.28
N LYS A 334 13.06 1.49 12.75
CA LYS A 334 13.69 0.96 11.53
C LYS A 334 14.88 0.08 11.87
N LYS A 335 15.08 -0.98 11.09
CA LYS A 335 16.25 -1.87 11.20
C LYS A 335 16.94 -2.00 9.86
N GLY A 336 18.27 -2.00 9.87
CA GLY A 336 19.09 -2.18 8.68
C GLY A 336 20.12 -3.28 8.89
N ARG A 337 21.24 -3.14 8.18
CA ARG A 337 22.35 -4.11 8.21
C ARG A 337 22.93 -4.34 9.60
N ASN A 338 22.95 -3.31 10.44
CA ASN A 338 23.56 -3.39 11.77
C ASN A 338 22.78 -4.32 12.69
N GLU A 339 21.45 -4.30 12.59
CA GLU A 339 20.54 -5.08 13.43
C GLU A 339 20.18 -6.43 12.80
N LEU A 340 20.07 -6.50 11.47
CA LEU A 340 19.61 -7.70 10.75
C LEU A 340 20.75 -8.53 10.16
N GLY A 341 21.98 -8.02 10.20
CA GLY A 341 23.16 -8.67 9.64
C GLY A 341 23.34 -8.43 8.14
N PRO A 342 24.27 -9.16 7.51
CA PRO A 342 24.58 -8.99 6.10
C PRO A 342 23.41 -9.45 5.21
N LYS A 343 23.22 -8.77 4.08
CA LYS A 343 22.31 -9.22 3.04
C LYS A 343 22.89 -10.44 2.33
N ASN A 344 22.22 -11.57 2.45
CA ASN A 344 22.59 -12.83 1.81
C ASN A 344 21.36 -13.63 1.32
N CYS A 345 20.15 -13.16 1.60
CA CYS A 345 18.90 -13.72 1.07
C CYS A 345 18.68 -15.22 1.36
N ILE A 346 19.24 -15.74 2.46
CA ILE A 346 19.10 -17.16 2.82
C ILE A 346 17.98 -17.41 3.83
N ALA A 347 17.32 -18.55 3.71
CA ALA A 347 16.51 -19.13 4.79
C ALA A 347 17.23 -20.36 5.34
N LEU A 348 17.42 -20.43 6.66
CA LEU A 348 18.05 -21.58 7.31
C LEU A 348 17.01 -22.65 7.68
N GLU A 349 17.50 -23.87 7.90
CA GLU A 349 16.64 -25.04 8.12
C GLU A 349 15.63 -24.93 9.28
N PRO A 350 15.94 -24.27 10.42
CA PRO A 350 14.93 -24.05 11.46
C PRO A 350 13.71 -23.27 10.97
N TYR A 351 13.92 -22.24 10.15
CA TYR A 351 12.84 -21.46 9.56
C TYR A 351 12.08 -22.26 8.50
N THR A 352 12.77 -22.90 7.56
CA THR A 352 12.12 -23.68 6.48
C THR A 352 11.30 -24.85 7.05
N THR A 353 11.81 -25.54 8.08
CA THR A 353 11.08 -26.59 8.80
C THR A 353 9.81 -26.05 9.45
N TRP A 354 9.89 -24.87 10.09
CA TRP A 354 8.72 -24.22 10.69
C TRP A 354 7.66 -23.85 9.64
N VAL A 355 8.07 -23.32 8.48
CA VAL A 355 7.16 -23.02 7.36
C VAL A 355 6.49 -24.29 6.83
N ARG A 356 7.25 -25.35 6.56
CA ARG A 356 6.70 -26.63 6.08
C ARG A 356 5.72 -27.24 7.08
N LYS A 357 6.03 -27.15 8.38
CA LYS A 357 5.12 -27.58 9.46
C LYS A 357 3.83 -26.77 9.43
N ARG A 358 3.91 -25.44 9.32
CA ARG A 358 2.72 -24.58 9.19
C ARG A 358 1.90 -24.94 7.96
N ALA A 359 2.54 -25.14 6.80
CA ALA A 359 1.85 -25.51 5.56
C ALA A 359 1.12 -26.86 5.69
N SER A 360 1.71 -27.81 6.42
CA SER A 360 1.07 -29.09 6.73
C SER A 360 -0.12 -28.95 7.68
N GLU A 361 0.00 -28.14 8.74
CA GLU A 361 -1.08 -27.90 9.71
C GLU A 361 -2.23 -27.09 9.10
N TYR A 362 -1.91 -26.09 8.27
CA TYR A 362 -2.88 -25.22 7.63
C TYR A 362 -3.56 -25.87 6.41
N LEU A 363 -3.05 -27.02 5.95
CA LEU A 363 -3.49 -27.80 4.79
C LEU A 363 -3.49 -27.02 3.47
N MET A 364 -2.60 -27.36 2.53
CA MET A 364 -2.56 -26.68 1.23
C MET A 364 -3.90 -26.75 0.47
N PRO A 365 -4.30 -25.68 -0.23
CA PRO A 365 -5.60 -25.58 -0.90
C PRO A 365 -5.70 -26.43 -2.17
N TYR A 366 -4.57 -26.89 -2.69
CA TYR A 366 -4.47 -27.63 -3.93
C TYR A 366 -3.55 -28.83 -3.77
N ASP A 367 -3.72 -29.81 -4.66
CA ASP A 367 -2.88 -31.00 -4.65
C ASP A 367 -1.45 -30.64 -5.09
N TYR A 368 -0.47 -31.27 -4.43
CA TYR A 368 0.91 -31.18 -4.88
C TYR A 368 1.04 -31.92 -6.20
N PRO A 369 1.42 -31.23 -7.29
CA PRO A 369 1.82 -31.95 -8.49
C PRO A 369 3.00 -32.86 -8.13
N ARG A 370 2.98 -34.10 -8.63
CA ARG A 370 4.22 -34.90 -8.64
C ARG A 370 5.27 -34.06 -9.38
N PRO A 371 6.53 -34.00 -8.91
CA PRO A 371 7.52 -33.10 -9.46
C PRO A 371 7.61 -33.30 -10.98
N THR A 372 7.06 -32.37 -11.74
CA THR A 372 7.43 -32.18 -13.13
C THR A 372 8.78 -31.49 -13.05
N PRO A 373 9.87 -32.08 -13.53
CA PRO A 373 11.17 -31.43 -13.47
C PRO A 373 11.10 -30.14 -14.29
N LEU A 374 10.93 -29.01 -13.62
CA LEU A 374 11.44 -27.74 -14.11
C LEU A 374 12.96 -27.97 -14.15
N VAL A 375 13.53 -28.00 -15.36
CA VAL A 375 14.94 -28.32 -15.60
C VAL A 375 15.82 -27.69 -14.52
N VAL A 376 16.52 -28.54 -13.76
CA VAL A 376 17.45 -28.12 -12.70
C VAL A 376 18.59 -27.35 -13.37
N ALA A 377 18.57 -26.03 -13.28
CA ALA A 377 19.81 -25.27 -13.32
C ALA A 377 20.54 -25.54 -12.00
N GLY A 378 21.84 -25.83 -12.06
CA GLY A 378 22.67 -26.19 -10.91
C GLY A 378 22.70 -25.13 -9.80
N PRO A 379 23.42 -25.39 -8.69
CA PRO A 379 23.42 -24.51 -7.52
C PRO A 379 23.78 -23.09 -7.93
N SER A 380 22.83 -22.19 -7.76
CA SER A 380 22.99 -20.78 -8.09
C SER A 380 23.93 -20.16 -7.05
N THR A 381 25.22 -20.10 -7.39
CA THR A 381 26.10 -19.05 -6.86
C THR A 381 25.47 -17.71 -7.21
N LEU A 382 25.36 -16.83 -6.20
CA LEU A 382 24.86 -15.44 -6.25
C LEU A 382 24.18 -15.03 -7.57
N PRO A 383 22.85 -14.81 -7.60
CA PRO A 383 22.23 -14.31 -8.81
C PRO A 383 22.80 -12.93 -9.14
N ASN A 384 23.66 -12.88 -10.16
CA ASN A 384 23.62 -11.76 -11.09
C ASN A 384 22.31 -11.93 -11.87
N GLN A 385 21.22 -11.44 -11.30
CA GLN A 385 20.01 -11.21 -12.06
C GLN A 385 20.35 -10.19 -13.13
N GLY A 386 20.29 -10.64 -14.39
CA GLY A 386 20.20 -9.74 -15.53
C GLY A 386 19.01 -8.83 -15.30
N VAL A 387 19.31 -7.54 -15.23
CA VAL A 387 18.33 -6.47 -15.14
C VAL A 387 17.41 -6.60 -16.35
N ILE A 388 16.09 -6.49 -16.15
CA ILE A 388 15.28 -5.87 -17.20
C ILE A 388 15.62 -4.39 -17.04
N ASP A 389 16.72 -3.97 -17.65
CA ASP A 389 16.96 -2.55 -17.86
C ASP A 389 15.80 -2.10 -18.75
N ASP A 390 14.81 -1.44 -18.16
CA ASP A 390 14.20 -0.35 -18.89
C ASP A 390 15.37 0.63 -19.09
N PRO A 391 15.82 0.91 -20.32
CA PRO A 391 16.97 1.79 -20.58
C PRO A 391 16.78 3.20 -20.00
N ASN A 392 15.59 3.49 -19.46
CA ASN A 392 15.22 4.73 -18.80
C ASN A 392 15.02 4.60 -17.27
N ASP A 393 15.40 3.48 -16.62
CA ASP A 393 15.22 3.31 -15.17
C ASP A 393 16.30 4.03 -14.34
N ALA A 394 16.25 5.35 -14.40
CA ALA A 394 16.94 6.27 -13.51
C ALA A 394 16.40 6.23 -12.07
N TRP A 395 16.00 5.05 -11.56
CA TRP A 395 15.23 4.94 -10.32
C TRP A 395 16.02 5.36 -9.09
N THR A 396 17.27 4.93 -8.99
CA THR A 396 18.19 5.27 -7.91
C THR A 396 18.55 6.76 -7.87
N SER A 397 18.50 7.48 -9.00
CA SER A 397 18.74 8.92 -9.06
C SER A 397 17.47 9.77 -8.92
N LEU A 398 16.30 9.21 -9.24
CA LEU A 398 15.00 9.86 -9.11
C LEU A 398 14.38 9.70 -7.72
N LEU A 399 14.65 8.60 -6.99
CA LEU A 399 14.15 8.40 -5.63
C LEU A 399 14.56 9.54 -4.66
N PRO A 400 15.82 10.02 -4.69
CA PRO A 400 16.21 11.16 -3.88
C PRO A 400 15.50 12.45 -4.30
N GLN A 401 15.15 12.61 -5.58
CA GLN A 401 14.48 13.81 -6.10
C GLN A 401 12.99 13.81 -5.76
N SER A 402 12.30 12.68 -5.95
CA SER A 402 10.91 12.51 -5.55
C SER A 402 10.77 12.57 -4.04
N SER A 403 11.64 11.90 -3.28
CA SER A 403 11.71 12.02 -1.82
C SER A 403 11.93 13.47 -1.38
N LYS A 404 12.83 14.22 -2.03
CA LYS A 404 13.01 15.66 -1.76
C LYS A 404 11.78 16.49 -2.13
N PHE A 405 11.10 16.20 -3.23
CA PHE A 405 9.88 16.90 -3.62
C PHE A 405 8.76 16.68 -2.60
N TRP A 406 8.48 15.41 -2.28
CA TRP A 406 7.49 15.04 -1.26
C TRP A 406 7.85 15.60 0.11
N LYS A 407 9.12 15.53 0.51
CA LYS A 407 9.61 16.14 1.76
C LYS A 407 9.44 17.65 1.76
N ARG A 408 9.79 18.37 0.68
CA ARG A 408 9.58 19.82 0.57
C ARG A 408 8.10 20.20 0.59
N ARG A 409 7.25 19.44 -0.09
CA ARG A 409 5.80 19.64 -0.09
C ARG A 409 5.24 19.41 1.31
N TYR A 410 5.67 18.34 1.97
CA TYR A 410 5.34 18.06 3.37
C TYR A 410 5.83 19.17 4.31
N ASP A 411 7.11 19.55 4.25
CA ASP A 411 7.69 20.60 5.12
C ASP A 411 6.96 21.93 4.94
N ARG A 412 6.54 22.25 3.70
CA ARG A 412 5.70 23.43 3.40
C ARG A 412 4.33 23.32 4.06
N LEU A 413 3.60 22.22 3.84
CA LEU A 413 2.27 22.00 4.42
C LEU A 413 2.31 21.94 5.95
N ALA A 414 3.36 21.32 6.52
CA ALA A 414 3.60 21.27 7.95
C ALA A 414 3.82 22.67 8.52
N LYS A 415 4.61 23.50 7.84
CA LYS A 415 4.80 24.91 8.20
C LYS A 415 3.49 25.70 8.14
N GLU A 416 2.74 25.59 7.04
CA GLU A 416 1.44 26.25 6.86
C GLU A 416 0.44 25.83 7.95
N LYS A 417 0.40 24.53 8.30
CA LYS A 417 -0.41 24.03 9.40
C LYS A 417 0.00 24.63 10.75
N THR A 418 1.30 24.67 11.03
CA THR A 418 1.82 25.26 12.29
C THR A 418 1.52 26.75 12.37
N ASP A 419 1.63 27.47 11.26
CA ASP A 419 1.33 28.89 11.16
C ASP A 419 -0.18 29.15 11.34
N MET A 420 -1.04 28.27 10.80
CA MET A 420 -2.50 28.31 11.02
C MET A 420 -2.86 28.04 12.48
N GLU A 421 -2.30 27.00 13.10
CA GLU A 421 -2.52 26.68 14.51
C GLU A 421 -2.11 27.85 15.43
N ALA A 422 -0.94 28.45 15.18
CA ALA A 422 -0.48 29.62 15.91
C ALA A 422 -1.34 30.88 15.68
N THR A 423 -1.97 31.00 14.50
CA THR A 423 -2.90 32.11 14.19
C THR A 423 -4.23 31.91 14.90
N TYR A 424 -4.75 30.68 14.88
CA TYR A 424 -5.95 30.29 15.62
C TYR A 424 -5.80 30.51 17.12
N GLU A 425 -4.69 30.06 17.73
CA GLU A 425 -4.43 30.28 19.16
C GLU A 425 -4.35 31.76 19.54
N ARG A 426 -3.77 32.60 18.66
CA ARG A 426 -3.72 34.05 18.86
C ARG A 426 -5.12 34.67 18.84
N GLU A 427 -5.96 34.25 17.91
CA GLU A 427 -7.33 34.76 17.81
C GLU A 427 -8.21 34.29 18.98
N VAL A 428 -8.06 33.03 19.41
CA VAL A 428 -8.72 32.52 20.63
C VAL A 428 -8.29 33.32 21.86
N LYS A 429 -6.99 33.59 22.03
CA LYS A 429 -6.50 34.45 23.14
C LYS A 429 -7.07 35.86 23.07
N ARG A 430 -7.17 36.45 21.87
CA ARG A 430 -7.74 37.78 21.66
C ARG A 430 -9.22 37.83 22.02
N LEU A 431 -10.00 36.83 21.60
CA LEU A 431 -11.41 36.71 21.92
C LEU A 431 -11.63 36.48 23.43
N CYS A 432 -10.85 35.60 24.05
CA CYS A 432 -10.89 35.41 25.52
C CYS A 432 -10.56 36.70 26.28
N ALA A 433 -9.60 37.50 25.81
CA ALA A 433 -9.26 38.79 26.42
C ALA A 433 -10.35 39.85 26.20
N ALA A 434 -11.08 39.80 25.09
CA ALA A 434 -12.19 40.71 24.80
C ALA A 434 -13.47 40.39 25.57
N TYR A 435 -13.67 39.12 25.98
CA TYR A 435 -14.84 38.65 26.72
C TYR A 435 -14.62 38.46 28.23
N LEU A 436 -13.43 38.76 28.75
CA LEU A 436 -13.20 38.86 30.21
C LEU A 436 -13.67 40.24 30.71
N PRO A 437 -14.63 40.31 31.65
CA PRO A 437 -15.04 41.59 32.23
C PRO A 437 -13.85 42.23 32.95
N ALA A 438 -13.51 43.46 32.55
CA ALA A 438 -12.56 44.28 33.29
C ALA A 438 -13.15 44.60 34.67
N SER A 439 -12.81 43.81 35.68
CA SER A 439 -13.00 44.19 37.09
C SER A 439 -12.02 45.31 37.43
N ARG A 440 -12.39 46.55 37.06
CA ARG A 440 -11.83 47.75 37.69
C ARG A 440 -12.69 48.10 38.90
N ALA A 441 -12.09 47.94 40.08
CA ALA A 441 -12.39 48.79 41.23
C ALA A 441 -11.06 49.12 41.93
N SER A 442 -10.51 50.28 41.55
CA SER A 442 -9.67 51.14 42.39
C SER A 442 -10.55 51.71 43.52
N ARG A 443 -10.15 52.07 44.74
CA ARG A 443 -8.92 52.69 45.27
C ARG A 443 -8.88 52.49 46.80
N ASP A 444 -7.67 52.43 47.35
CA ASP A 444 -7.33 52.78 48.74
C ASP A 444 -7.54 54.31 49.00
N PRO A 445 -7.52 54.81 50.25
CA PRO A 445 -6.37 54.72 51.16
C PRO A 445 -6.49 53.71 52.29
#